data_AF-A0A7L4RMM3-F1
#
_entry.id   AF-A0A7L4RMM3-F1
#
_cell.length_a   1.000
_cell.length_b   1.000
_cell.length_c   1.000
_cell.angle_alpha   90.00
_cell.angle_beta   90.00
_cell.angle_gamma   90.00
#
_symmetry.space_group_name_H-M   'P 1'
#
loop_
_entity.id
_entity.type
_entity.pdbx_description
1 polymer ?
#
loop_
_entity_poly.entity_id
_entity_poly.type
_entity_poly.pdbx_seq_one_letter_code
_entity_poly.pdbx_strand_id
1 'polypeptide(L)'
;MFGAIKSIFMNRGDEIEFCDGTDEAKRRLTQLTYELETASTLIRDDGSSTRHAAVVAAALKIRNLLSQDSLPLTNVEKVEITKLINRAKVRTFLAGTPAGYETFRVLDTVSEDVRKHF
;
A
#
# COMPACT_ATOMS: atom_id res chain seq x y z
N MET A 1 27.71 14.33 7.88
CA MET A 1 26.95 15.46 8.43
C MET A 1 25.59 14.92 8.84
N PHE A 2 25.47 14.40 10.07
CA PHE A 2 24.20 13.90 10.60
C PHE A 2 23.55 15.04 11.37
N GLY A 3 22.43 15.55 10.87
CA GLY A 3 21.67 16.62 11.52
C GLY A 3 21.01 16.09 12.79
N ALA A 4 21.48 16.59 13.93
CA ALA A 4 20.96 16.25 15.25
C ALA A 4 19.48 16.65 15.37
N ILE A 5 18.66 15.70 15.82
CA ILE A 5 17.25 15.89 16.18
C ILE A 5 17.19 16.87 17.34
N LYS A 6 16.45 17.97 17.13
CA LYS A 6 16.20 19.00 18.14
C LYS A 6 15.16 18.45 19.11
N SER A 7 15.61 17.90 20.24
CA SER A 7 14.72 17.53 21.34
C SER A 7 14.20 18.81 22.01
N ILE A 8 12.89 18.87 22.26
CA ILE A 8 12.29 19.85 23.15
C ILE A 8 11.52 19.05 24.20
N PHE A 9 11.99 19.16 25.44
CA PHE A 9 11.35 18.69 26.66
C PHE A 9 10.32 19.71 27.13
N MET A 10 9.18 19.25 27.67
CA MET A 10 8.54 19.90 28.83
C MET A 10 7.62 18.92 29.58
N ASN A 11 7.78 18.91 30.90
CA ASN A 11 7.15 18.06 31.92
C ASN A 11 5.64 18.26 32.08
N ARG A 12 4.88 17.16 32.22
CA ARG A 12 4.06 16.78 33.39
C ARG A 12 3.12 15.62 33.03
N GLY A 13 3.27 14.49 33.74
CA GLY A 13 2.15 13.60 34.09
C GLY A 13 1.54 12.69 33.02
N ASP A 14 1.78 12.92 31.73
CA ASP A 14 1.20 12.08 30.68
C ASP A 14 2.27 11.17 30.08
N GLU A 15 1.97 9.87 29.99
CA GLU A 15 2.74 8.90 29.21
C GLU A 15 2.99 9.51 27.83
N ILE A 16 4.24 9.88 27.55
CA ILE A 16 4.64 10.24 26.19
C ILE A 16 4.64 8.92 25.42
N GLU A 17 3.48 8.59 24.85
CA GLU A 17 3.38 7.57 23.82
C GLU A 17 4.22 8.11 22.65
N PHE A 18 5.48 7.69 22.58
CA PHE A 18 6.28 7.84 21.39
C PHE A 18 5.61 6.98 20.32
N CYS A 19 4.63 7.54 19.63
CA CYS A 19 4.19 7.02 18.34
C CYS A 19 5.38 7.18 17.40
N ASP A 20 6.25 6.18 17.42
CA ASP A 20 7.38 6.06 16.52
C ASP A 20 6.83 6.16 15.09
N GLY A 21 7.44 6.97 14.22
CA GLY A 21 6.91 7.19 12.86
C GLY A 21 6.72 5.88 12.07
N THR A 22 7.46 4.85 12.49
CA THR A 22 7.34 3.45 12.08
C THR A 22 5.95 2.84 12.31
N ASP A 23 5.33 3.08 13.46
CA ASP A 23 4.04 2.49 13.83
C ASP A 23 2.89 3.12 13.04
N GLU A 24 2.95 4.43 12.82
CA GLU A 24 1.98 5.12 11.98
C GLU A 24 2.09 4.68 10.51
N ALA A 25 3.31 4.52 10.01
CA ALA A 25 3.55 4.00 8.66
C ALA A 25 3.02 2.55 8.50
N LYS A 26 3.19 1.69 9.52
CA LYS A 26 2.63 0.33 9.52
C LYS A 26 1.10 0.33 9.58
N ARG A 27 0.49 1.16 10.42
CA ARG A 27 -0.98 1.35 10.45
C ARG A 27 -1.49 1.81 9.09
N ARG A 28 -0.77 2.75 8.47
CA ARG A 28 -1.11 3.26 7.13
C ARG A 28 -1.01 2.16 6.08
N LEU A 29 0.03 1.33 6.12
CA LEU A 29 0.19 0.21 5.21
C LEU A 29 -0.97 -0.79 5.35
N THR A 30 -1.35 -1.15 6.58
CA THR A 30 -2.51 -2.03 6.86
C THR A 30 -3.82 -1.44 6.33
N GLN A 31 -4.03 -0.14 6.51
CA GLN A 31 -5.19 0.54 5.96
C GLN A 31 -5.22 0.49 4.42
N LEU A 32 -4.08 0.72 3.77
CA LEU A 32 -3.97 0.70 2.31
C LEU A 32 -4.13 -0.70 1.72
N THR A 33 -3.62 -1.74 2.39
CA THR A 33 -3.82 -3.13 1.96
C THR A 33 -5.29 -3.53 2.09
N TYR A 34 -5.98 -3.11 3.16
CA TYR A 34 -7.42 -3.31 3.30
C TYR A 34 -8.24 -2.57 2.22
N GLU A 35 -7.88 -1.32 1.91
CA GLU A 35 -8.49 -0.55 0.82
C GLU A 35 -8.32 -1.24 -0.53
N LEU A 36 -7.11 -1.73 -0.84
CA LEU A 36 -6.82 -2.45 -2.07
C LEU A 36 -7.60 -3.78 -2.15
N GLU A 37 -7.65 -4.54 -1.06
CA GLU A 37 -8.43 -5.78 -1.02
C GLU A 37 -9.90 -5.51 -1.29
N THR A 38 -10.50 -4.56 -0.57
CA THR A 38 -11.91 -4.17 -0.69
C THR A 38 -12.23 -3.64 -2.08
N ALA A 39 -11.37 -2.80 -2.65
CA ALA A 39 -11.57 -2.29 -4.01
C ALA A 39 -11.50 -3.43 -5.04
N SER A 40 -10.59 -4.38 -4.86
CA SER A 40 -10.40 -5.50 -5.81
C SER A 40 -11.51 -6.55 -5.74
N THR A 41 -12.10 -6.82 -4.57
CA THR A 41 -13.19 -7.81 -4.42
C THR A 41 -14.48 -7.37 -5.10
N LEU A 42 -14.66 -6.06 -5.26
CA LEU A 42 -15.87 -5.48 -5.84
C LEU A 42 -15.79 -5.28 -7.35
N ILE A 43 -14.68 -5.64 -7.99
CA ILE A 43 -14.57 -5.57 -9.46
C ILE A 43 -15.52 -6.59 -10.08
N ARG A 44 -16.39 -6.08 -10.94
CA ARG A 44 -17.38 -6.86 -11.70
C ARG A 44 -17.17 -6.59 -13.19
N ASP A 45 -17.73 -7.45 -14.02
CA ASP A 45 -17.81 -7.28 -15.48
C ASP A 45 -18.83 -6.18 -15.89
N ASP A 46 -18.99 -5.14 -15.06
CA ASP A 46 -19.89 -4.02 -15.34
C ASP A 46 -19.17 -2.86 -16.06
N GLY A 47 -17.87 -2.99 -16.33
CA GLY A 47 -17.06 -1.96 -16.98
C GLY A 47 -16.85 -0.69 -16.13
N SER A 48 -17.21 -0.69 -14.85
CA SER A 48 -17.14 0.50 -14.01
C SER A 48 -15.69 0.94 -13.76
N SER A 49 -15.30 2.04 -14.40
CA SER A 49 -13.95 2.61 -14.27
C SER A 49 -13.64 3.12 -12.86
N THR A 50 -14.65 3.44 -12.05
CA THR A 50 -14.48 3.97 -10.70
C THR A 50 -13.82 2.97 -9.75
N ARG A 51 -14.15 1.68 -9.85
CA ARG A 51 -13.54 0.63 -9.01
C ARG A 51 -12.09 0.35 -9.41
N HIS A 52 -11.84 0.33 -10.72
CA HIS A 52 -10.50 0.23 -11.28
C HIS A 52 -9.60 1.39 -10.81
N ALA A 53 -10.09 2.62 -10.83
CA ALA A 53 -9.37 3.78 -10.32
C ALA A 53 -9.03 3.67 -8.82
N ALA A 54 -9.96 3.15 -8.00
CA ALA A 54 -9.71 2.92 -6.58
C ALA A 54 -8.61 1.87 -6.34
N VAL A 55 -8.61 0.78 -7.11
CA VAL A 55 -7.55 -0.25 -7.06
C VAL A 55 -6.19 0.34 -7.43
N VAL A 56 -6.11 1.12 -8.52
CA VAL A 56 -4.87 1.79 -8.93
C VAL A 56 -4.39 2.76 -7.85
N ALA A 57 -5.27 3.59 -7.32
CA ALA A 57 -4.92 4.58 -6.31
C ALA A 57 -4.37 3.92 -5.03
N ALA A 58 -4.99 2.85 -4.55
CA ALA A 58 -4.51 2.12 -3.37
C ALA A 58 -3.13 1.48 -3.62
N ALA A 59 -2.95 0.82 -4.77
CA ALA A 59 -1.68 0.18 -5.13
C ALA A 59 -0.53 1.19 -5.27
N LEU A 60 -0.78 2.36 -5.87
CA LEU A 60 0.21 3.44 -5.98
C LEU A 60 0.58 4.03 -4.62
N LYS A 61 -0.39 4.16 -3.69
CA LYS A 61 -0.10 4.60 -2.32
C LYS A 61 0.77 3.59 -1.57
N ILE A 62 0.52 2.28 -1.73
CA ILE A 62 1.38 1.23 -1.16
C ILE A 62 2.80 1.35 -1.71
N ARG A 63 2.95 1.43 -3.03
CA ARG A 63 4.26 1.63 -3.68
C ARG A 63 4.98 2.85 -3.09
N ASN A 64 4.30 3.99 -3.03
CA ASN A 64 4.91 5.24 -2.57
C ASN A 64 5.34 5.12 -1.10
N LEU A 65 4.49 4.55 -0.24
CA LEU A 65 4.82 4.33 1.17
C LEU A 65 6.06 3.45 1.34
N LEU A 66 6.15 2.34 0.59
CA LEU A 66 7.30 1.44 0.61
C LEU A 66 8.58 2.05 -0.01
N SER A 67 8.43 3.07 -0.86
CA SER A 67 9.57 3.76 -1.48
C SER A 67 10.11 4.93 -0.68
N GLN A 68 9.27 5.56 0.15
CA GLN A 68 9.61 6.78 0.90
C GLN A 68 10.12 6.46 2.31
N ASP A 69 9.49 5.49 2.97
CA ASP A 69 9.83 5.10 4.32
C ASP A 69 10.58 3.76 4.31
N SER A 70 11.72 3.71 4.99
CA SER A 70 12.40 2.45 5.29
C SER A 70 11.58 1.68 6.34
N LEU A 71 10.44 1.14 5.92
CA LEU A 71 9.53 0.38 6.76
C LEU A 71 10.14 -1.00 7.08
N PRO A 72 10.40 -1.31 8.36
CA PRO A 72 10.86 -2.62 8.76
C PRO A 72 9.71 -3.62 8.69
N LEU A 73 9.58 -4.26 7.52
CA LEU A 73 8.61 -5.33 7.25
C LEU A 73 9.25 -6.70 7.47
N THR A 74 8.51 -7.57 8.16
CA THR A 74 8.80 -8.99 8.25
C THR A 74 8.62 -9.67 6.89
N ASN A 75 9.27 -10.83 6.70
CA ASN A 75 9.09 -11.62 5.47
C ASN A 75 7.62 -12.00 5.21
N VAL A 76 6.85 -12.22 6.27
CA VAL A 76 5.42 -12.54 6.15
C VAL A 76 4.65 -11.33 5.61
N GLU A 77 4.87 -10.13 6.15
CA GLU A 77 4.20 -8.90 5.67
C GLU A 77 4.54 -8.62 4.20
N LYS A 78 5.81 -8.76 3.80
CA LYS A 78 6.26 -8.61 2.40
C LYS A 78 5.52 -9.57 1.46
N VAL A 79 5.41 -10.83 1.87
CA VAL A 79 4.70 -11.88 1.10
C VAL A 79 3.21 -11.55 0.99
N GLU A 80 2.56 -11.13 2.08
CA GLU A 80 1.14 -10.80 2.06
C GLU A 80 0.82 -9.60 1.15
N ILE A 81 1.64 -8.55 1.17
CA ILE A 81 1.51 -7.40 0.25
C ILE A 81 1.64 -7.86 -1.20
N THR A 82 2.63 -8.71 -1.50
CA THR A 82 2.85 -9.24 -2.85
C THR A 82 1.65 -10.07 -3.32
N LYS A 83 1.15 -10.97 -2.47
CA LYS A 83 -0.04 -11.80 -2.76
C LYS A 83 -1.26 -10.93 -3.04
N LEU A 84 -1.44 -9.88 -2.27
CA LEU A 84 -2.61 -9.00 -2.36
C LEU A 84 -2.59 -8.20 -3.67
N ILE A 85 -1.45 -7.63 -4.07
CA ILE A 85 -1.29 -6.98 -5.37
C ILE A 85 -1.52 -7.98 -6.51
N ASN A 86 -0.94 -9.19 -6.43
CA ASN A 86 -1.15 -10.23 -7.45
C ASN A 86 -2.61 -10.67 -7.55
N ARG A 87 -3.33 -10.75 -6.44
CA ARG A 87 -4.77 -11.04 -6.42
C ARG A 87 -5.56 -9.94 -7.12
N ALA A 88 -5.23 -8.67 -6.85
CA ALA A 88 -5.85 -7.53 -7.53
C ALA A 88 -5.57 -7.54 -9.04
N LYS A 89 -4.34 -7.90 -9.47
CA LYS A 89 -3.99 -8.10 -10.90
C LYS A 89 -4.91 -9.13 -11.54
N VAL A 90 -4.99 -10.33 -10.97
CA VAL A 90 -5.80 -11.42 -11.55
C VAL A 90 -7.28 -11.00 -11.60
N ARG A 91 -7.82 -10.39 -10.54
CA ARG A 91 -9.23 -9.94 -10.53
C ARG A 91 -9.52 -8.87 -11.57
N THR A 92 -8.65 -7.88 -11.72
CA THR A 92 -8.80 -6.81 -12.71
C THR A 92 -8.70 -7.34 -14.13
N PHE A 93 -7.81 -8.30 -14.38
CA PHE A 93 -7.69 -8.98 -15.67
C PHE A 93 -8.92 -9.85 -15.99
N LEU A 94 -9.39 -10.64 -15.03
CA LEU A 94 -10.57 -11.51 -15.19
C LEU A 94 -11.88 -10.72 -15.35
N ALA A 95 -11.89 -9.43 -15.07
CA ALA A 95 -13.04 -8.57 -15.37
C ALA A 95 -13.32 -8.49 -16.87
N GLY A 96 -12.34 -8.78 -17.75
CA GLY A 96 -12.58 -8.85 -19.21
C GLY A 96 -12.87 -7.51 -19.89
N THR A 97 -12.71 -6.38 -19.19
CA THR A 97 -13.01 -5.04 -19.68
C THR A 97 -11.74 -4.26 -20.05
N PRO A 98 -11.80 -3.27 -20.96
CA PRO A 98 -10.66 -2.39 -21.26
C PRO A 98 -10.05 -1.74 -20.02
N ALA A 99 -10.90 -1.25 -19.09
CA ALA A 99 -10.45 -0.67 -17.82
C ALA A 99 -9.73 -1.71 -16.94
N GLY A 100 -10.19 -2.97 -16.96
CA GLY A 100 -9.54 -4.09 -16.31
C GLY A 100 -8.13 -4.36 -16.84
N TYR A 101 -7.96 -4.40 -18.16
CA TYR A 101 -6.65 -4.58 -18.78
C TYR A 101 -5.69 -3.43 -18.46
N GLU A 102 -6.13 -2.19 -18.55
CA GLU A 102 -5.29 -1.03 -18.18
C GLU A 102 -4.89 -1.07 -16.70
N THR A 103 -5.84 -1.40 -15.82
CA THR A 103 -5.54 -1.57 -14.39
C THR A 103 -4.52 -2.68 -14.16
N PHE A 104 -4.66 -3.81 -14.83
CA PHE A 104 -3.72 -4.93 -14.74
C PHE A 104 -2.29 -4.48 -15.10
N ARG A 105 -2.11 -3.71 -16.19
CA ARG A 105 -0.78 -3.21 -16.61
C ARG A 105 -0.15 -2.29 -15.57
N VAL A 106 -0.94 -1.41 -14.96
CA VAL A 106 -0.46 -0.54 -13.88
C VAL A 106 -0.04 -1.37 -12.66
N LEU A 107 -0.88 -2.33 -12.26
CA LEU A 107 -0.58 -3.21 -11.13
C LEU A 107 0.61 -4.13 -11.38
N ASP A 108 0.86 -4.54 -12.63
CA ASP A 108 2.06 -5.29 -13.03
C ASP A 108 3.32 -4.47 -12.77
N THR A 109 3.33 -3.23 -13.22
CA THR A 109 4.44 -2.27 -12.95
C THR A 109 4.63 -2.04 -11.45
N VAL A 110 3.55 -1.81 -10.71
CA VAL A 110 3.59 -1.62 -9.26
C VAL A 110 4.13 -2.87 -8.55
N SER A 111 3.74 -4.07 -8.97
CA SER A 111 4.21 -5.30 -8.36
C SER A 111 5.72 -5.47 -8.51
N GLU A 112 6.29 -5.12 -9.65
CA GLU A 112 7.73 -5.21 -9.86
C GLU A 112 8.49 -4.16 -9.05
N ASP A 113 7.95 -2.94 -8.93
CA ASP A 113 8.54 -1.92 -8.06
C ASP A 113 8.51 -2.33 -6.58
N VAL A 114 7.38 -2.84 -6.09
CA VAL A 114 7.25 -3.32 -4.71
C VAL A 114 8.23 -4.46 -4.41
N ARG A 115 8.44 -5.40 -5.34
CA ARG A 115 9.42 -6.48 -5.17
C ARG A 115 10.86 -5.99 -5.02
N LYS A 116 11.24 -4.88 -5.67
CA LYS A 116 12.59 -4.30 -5.53
C LYS A 116 12.84 -3.72 -4.13
N HIS A 117 11.79 -3.46 -3.35
CA HIS A 117 11.90 -2.96 -1.98
C HIS A 117 12.00 -4.09 -0.94
N PHE A 118 11.93 -5.36 -1.36
CA PHE A 118 11.89 -6.52 -0.47
C PHE A 118 13.21 -7.27 -0.39
#